data_AF-A0A6G8Q8V7-F1
#
_entry.id   AF-A0A6G8Q8V7-F1
#
_cell.length_a   1.000
_cell.length_b   1.000
_cell.length_c   1.000
_cell.angle_alpha   90.00
_cell.angle_beta   90.00
_cell.angle_gamma   90.00
#
_symmetry.space_group_name_H-M   'P 1'
#
loop_
_entity.id
_entity.type
_entity.pdbx_description
1 polymer ?
#
loop_
_entity_poly.entity_id
_entity_poly.type
_entity_poly.pdbx_seq_one_letter_code
_entity_poly.pdbx_strand_id
1 'polypeptide(L)'
;MRTILYTGKGGVGKTSVAAATALKAAGQGKNVLVMSTDPAHSLSDAFDAPIGPDPKKMATGVWAQEMDHTAMIEENWAEIQSYVSTVFEWQGANTLAAEELAMLPGMDELFGLLMVRRHHQEEAYDALVVDAAPTGETLKLLSLPDQMNWYVEKILPIQRRAAKLVRPFANRAKSLPPLPEDSVFAAGQRFYEAIAGVEEILTDRKRSSVRLVVNAEKMVVAEARRAYTYLNLYDYGVDAVVVNRLLPDSVTDPYFSLWREAQGRHMRSIEESFSPIPILTARLFDREMFGLEALGALAEDVFDGTDPLPMLFNGAAHDVIKTEGGYEVVFNLPLAEKKEVDLSKRGAELFVRVGGYRRNILLPDSLARLSAAGASIEDGRLKVRLTDVI
;
A
#
# COMPACT_ATOMS: atom_id res chain seq x y z
N MET A 1 17.90 -0.77 4.34
CA MET A 1 17.09 -1.90 3.86
C MET A 1 16.31 -1.50 2.61
N ARG A 2 16.17 -2.41 1.63
CA ARG A 2 15.32 -2.26 0.44
C ARG A 2 13.94 -2.86 0.68
N THR A 3 12.84 -2.14 0.45
CA THR A 3 11.48 -2.64 0.67
C THR A 3 10.73 -2.80 -0.64
N ILE A 4 10.18 -3.98 -0.93
CA ILE A 4 9.41 -4.25 -2.15
C ILE A 4 8.03 -4.75 -1.76
N LEU A 5 7.00 -3.98 -2.08
CA LEU A 5 5.60 -4.33 -1.84
C LEU A 5 5.02 -5.02 -3.08
N TYR A 6 4.51 -6.24 -2.95
CA TYR A 6 3.76 -6.92 -4.00
C TYR A 6 2.27 -6.72 -3.80
N THR A 7 1.56 -6.26 -4.84
CA THR A 7 0.11 -6.10 -4.81
C THR A 7 -0.53 -6.49 -6.15
N GLY A 8 -1.83 -6.77 -6.14
CA GLY A 8 -2.56 -7.27 -7.29
C GLY A 8 -3.89 -7.90 -6.88
N LYS A 9 -4.71 -8.30 -7.86
CA LYS A 9 -5.98 -8.97 -7.59
C LYS A 9 -5.76 -10.30 -6.84
N GLY A 10 -6.73 -10.73 -6.02
CA GLY A 10 -6.71 -12.06 -5.40
C GLY A 10 -6.53 -13.18 -6.45
N GLY A 11 -5.69 -14.18 -6.14
CA GLY A 11 -5.50 -15.36 -6.98
C GLY A 11 -4.48 -15.25 -8.13
N VAL A 12 -3.81 -14.11 -8.31
CA VAL A 12 -2.78 -13.91 -9.37
C VAL A 12 -1.39 -14.47 -9.02
N GLY A 13 -1.20 -14.98 -7.80
CA GLY A 13 0.08 -15.56 -7.34
C GLY A 13 1.06 -14.57 -6.68
N LYS A 14 0.55 -13.50 -6.05
CA LYS A 14 1.37 -12.50 -5.33
C LYS A 14 2.34 -13.14 -4.32
N THR A 15 1.80 -13.99 -3.45
CA THR A 15 2.55 -14.69 -2.40
C THR A 15 3.70 -15.52 -2.97
N SER A 16 3.43 -16.33 -3.99
CA SER A 16 4.45 -17.14 -4.65
C SER A 16 5.54 -16.28 -5.29
N VAL A 17 5.16 -15.16 -5.95
CA VAL A 17 6.12 -14.22 -6.54
C VAL A 17 6.95 -13.49 -5.47
N ALA A 18 6.33 -13.10 -4.35
CA ALA A 18 7.02 -12.49 -3.22
C ALA A 18 8.04 -13.45 -2.58
N ALA A 19 7.66 -14.71 -2.36
CA ALA A 19 8.56 -15.73 -1.85
C ALA A 19 9.70 -16.06 -2.85
N ALA A 20 9.37 -16.17 -4.13
CA ALA A 20 10.35 -16.35 -5.22
C ALA A 20 11.37 -15.20 -5.29
N THR A 21 10.91 -13.97 -5.03
CA THR A 21 11.77 -12.77 -4.95
C THR A 21 12.80 -12.88 -3.84
N ALA A 22 12.37 -13.32 -2.65
CA ALA A 22 13.28 -13.53 -1.52
C ALA A 22 14.30 -14.65 -1.81
N LEU A 23 13.86 -15.76 -2.41
CA LEU A 23 14.76 -16.86 -2.81
C LEU A 23 15.81 -16.40 -3.82
N LYS A 24 15.40 -15.65 -4.86
CA LYS A 24 16.32 -15.13 -5.88
C LYS A 24 17.39 -14.23 -5.27
N ALA A 25 16.96 -13.29 -4.42
CA ALA A 25 17.85 -12.35 -3.74
C ALA A 25 18.83 -13.07 -2.81
N ALA A 26 18.37 -14.08 -2.06
CA ALA A 26 19.22 -14.85 -1.18
C ALA A 26 20.25 -15.71 -1.92
N GLY A 27 19.89 -16.22 -3.10
CA GLY A 27 20.84 -16.84 -4.03
C GLY A 27 21.99 -15.92 -4.46
N GLN A 28 21.83 -14.60 -4.30
CA GLN A 28 22.85 -13.57 -4.54
C GLN A 28 23.52 -13.08 -3.24
N GLY A 29 23.38 -13.82 -2.15
CA GLY A 29 24.04 -13.55 -0.86
C GLY A 29 23.35 -12.50 0.01
N LYS A 30 22.09 -12.16 -0.27
CA LYS A 30 21.31 -11.20 0.50
C LYS A 30 20.54 -11.89 1.63
N ASN A 31 20.43 -11.22 2.77
CA ASN A 31 19.52 -11.61 3.84
C ASN A 31 18.18 -10.89 3.65
N VAL A 32 17.14 -11.66 3.33
CA VAL A 32 15.82 -11.14 2.97
C VAL A 32 14.76 -11.68 3.92
N LEU A 33 13.91 -10.79 4.42
CA LEU A 33 12.67 -11.15 5.08
C LEU A 33 11.52 -11.00 4.08
N VAL A 34 10.73 -12.06 3.90
CA VAL A 34 9.41 -11.99 3.26
C VAL A 34 8.33 -12.03 4.33
N MET A 35 7.35 -11.14 4.24
CA MET A 35 6.23 -11.10 5.18
C MET A 35 4.91 -10.96 4.45
N SER A 36 3.84 -11.51 5.04
CA SER A 36 2.48 -11.36 4.51
C SER A 36 1.68 -10.44 5.41
N THR A 37 0.93 -9.53 4.79
CA THR A 37 -0.12 -8.75 5.47
C THR A 37 -1.51 -9.33 5.19
N ASP A 38 -1.59 -10.48 4.52
CA ASP A 38 -2.84 -11.19 4.23
C ASP A 38 -3.21 -12.06 5.44
N PRO A 39 -4.44 -11.91 6.01
CA PRO A 39 -4.91 -12.76 7.11
C PRO A 39 -4.99 -14.25 6.80
N ALA A 40 -4.95 -14.64 5.52
CA ALA A 40 -5.19 -16.01 5.09
C ALA A 40 -3.99 -16.98 5.22
N HIS A 41 -2.92 -16.64 5.97
CA HIS A 41 -1.73 -17.49 6.18
C HIS A 41 -1.09 -18.04 4.89
N SER A 42 -1.01 -17.20 3.86
CA SER A 42 -0.61 -17.60 2.51
C SER A 42 0.87 -18.00 2.37
N LEU A 43 1.76 -17.51 3.22
CA LEU A 43 3.20 -17.83 3.14
C LEU A 43 3.49 -19.22 3.69
N SER A 44 2.77 -19.64 4.74
CA SER A 44 2.86 -20.99 5.28
C SER A 44 2.59 -22.03 4.20
N ASP A 45 1.54 -21.80 3.39
CA ASP A 45 1.21 -22.63 2.24
C ASP A 45 2.26 -22.52 1.12
N ALA A 46 2.71 -21.31 0.80
CA ALA A 46 3.71 -21.11 -0.27
C ALA A 46 5.05 -21.79 0.04
N PHE A 47 5.51 -21.76 1.29
CA PHE A 47 6.76 -22.43 1.70
C PHE A 47 6.59 -23.90 2.07
N ASP A 48 5.35 -24.41 2.13
CA ASP A 48 5.02 -25.74 2.62
C ASP A 48 5.58 -26.01 4.03
N ALA A 49 5.45 -25.02 4.91
CA ALA A 49 5.95 -25.08 6.28
C ALA A 49 5.26 -24.04 7.18
N PRO A 50 4.95 -24.36 8.45
CA PRO A 50 4.25 -23.43 9.34
C PRO A 50 5.12 -22.21 9.64
N ILE A 51 4.61 -21.01 9.36
CA ILE A 51 5.23 -19.73 9.68
C ILE A 51 4.37 -19.03 10.73
N GLY A 52 5.02 -18.34 11.67
CA GLY A 52 4.35 -17.70 12.79
C GLY A 52 4.68 -16.21 12.89
N PRO A 53 4.32 -15.58 14.03
CA PRO A 53 4.52 -14.17 14.29
C PRO A 53 5.98 -13.76 14.45
N ASP A 54 6.91 -14.70 14.62
CA ASP A 54 8.35 -14.41 14.68
C ASP A 54 9.03 -14.79 13.36
N PRO A 55 10.03 -14.00 12.89
CA PRO A 55 10.81 -14.35 11.70
C PRO A 55 11.39 -15.77 11.79
N LYS A 56 10.96 -16.62 10.87
CA LYS A 56 11.41 -18.01 10.76
C LYS A 56 12.35 -18.16 9.57
N LYS A 57 13.49 -18.81 9.77
CA LYS A 57 14.42 -19.12 8.68
C LYS A 57 13.82 -20.21 7.79
N MET A 58 13.65 -19.93 6.50
CA MET A 58 13.09 -20.86 5.52
C MET A 58 14.18 -21.49 4.64
N ALA A 59 15.22 -20.71 4.33
CA ALA A 59 16.41 -21.17 3.63
C ALA A 59 17.62 -20.31 4.05
N THR A 60 18.81 -20.62 3.52
CA THR A 60 19.98 -19.74 3.70
C THR A 60 19.67 -18.37 3.09
N GLY A 61 19.72 -17.32 3.92
CA GLY A 61 19.42 -15.94 3.51
C GLY A 61 17.93 -15.60 3.39
N VAL A 62 17.00 -16.53 3.64
CA VAL A 62 15.55 -16.30 3.53
C VAL A 62 14.87 -16.50 4.87
N TRP A 63 14.18 -15.48 5.31
CA TRP A 63 13.32 -15.48 6.48
C TRP A 63 11.89 -15.20 6.06
N ALA A 64 10.92 -15.81 6.72
CA ALA A 64 9.51 -15.57 6.49
C ALA A 64 8.80 -15.26 7.80
N GLN A 65 7.77 -14.41 7.73
CA GLN A 65 6.95 -14.04 8.88
C GLN A 65 5.50 -13.85 8.44
N GLU A 66 4.58 -14.35 9.25
CA GLU A 66 3.15 -14.10 9.10
C GLU A 66 2.67 -13.31 10.31
N MET A 67 1.66 -12.46 10.12
CA MET A 67 1.17 -11.63 11.20
C MET A 67 0.25 -12.40 12.15
N ASP A 68 0.39 -12.14 13.44
CA ASP A 68 -0.65 -12.43 14.42
C ASP A 68 -1.54 -11.18 14.56
N HIS A 69 -2.73 -11.26 13.98
CA HIS A 69 -3.70 -10.16 13.97
C HIS A 69 -4.12 -9.76 15.39
N THR A 70 -4.37 -10.74 16.25
CA THR A 70 -4.85 -10.50 17.62
C THR A 70 -3.77 -9.77 18.42
N ALA A 71 -2.52 -10.24 18.33
CA ALA A 71 -1.40 -9.59 18.99
C ALA A 71 -1.19 -8.14 18.50
N MET A 72 -1.35 -7.89 17.21
CA MET A 72 -1.18 -6.53 16.64
C MET A 72 -2.28 -5.57 17.08
N ILE A 73 -3.53 -6.03 17.18
CA ILE A 73 -4.64 -5.25 17.74
C ILE A 73 -4.36 -4.95 19.22
N GLU A 74 -3.94 -5.95 19.98
CA GLU A 74 -3.61 -5.79 21.41
C GLU A 74 -2.51 -4.74 21.62
N GLU A 75 -1.46 -4.77 20.81
CA GLU A 75 -0.33 -3.84 20.91
C GLU A 75 -0.69 -2.42 20.45
N ASN A 76 -1.46 -2.28 19.37
CA ASN A 76 -1.60 -1.00 18.66
C ASN A 76 -2.97 -0.33 18.78
N TRP A 77 -4.02 -1.07 19.16
CA TRP A 77 -5.42 -0.59 19.08
C TRP A 77 -6.27 -0.87 20.32
N ALA A 78 -5.86 -1.76 21.24
CA ALA A 78 -6.68 -2.16 22.39
C ALA A 78 -7.23 -1.00 23.24
N GLU A 79 -6.40 0.01 23.54
CA GLU A 79 -6.83 1.19 24.31
C GLU A 79 -7.90 2.01 23.59
N ILE A 80 -7.79 2.13 22.26
CA ILE A 80 -8.74 2.85 21.41
C ILE A 80 -10.02 2.03 21.27
N GLN A 81 -9.89 0.74 20.99
CA GLN A 81 -11.01 -0.20 20.87
C GLN A 81 -11.85 -0.20 22.14
N SER A 82 -11.23 -0.37 23.32
CA SER A 82 -11.92 -0.38 24.61
C SER A 82 -12.72 0.91 24.85
N TYR A 83 -12.14 2.06 24.52
CA TYR A 83 -12.85 3.34 24.64
C TYR A 83 -14.03 3.44 23.66
N VAL A 84 -13.83 3.08 22.39
CA VAL A 84 -14.88 3.13 21.36
C VAL A 84 -16.02 2.18 21.70
N SER A 85 -15.72 0.95 22.15
CA SER A 85 -16.74 0.00 22.60
C SER A 85 -17.52 0.55 23.80
N THR A 86 -16.86 1.17 24.78
CA THR A 86 -17.53 1.81 25.93
C THR A 86 -18.49 2.92 25.49
N VAL A 87 -18.11 3.72 24.48
CA VAL A 87 -18.98 4.76 23.90
C VAL A 87 -20.20 4.15 23.21
N PHE A 88 -20.03 3.07 22.43
CA PHE A 88 -21.14 2.41 21.75
C PHE A 88 -22.08 1.68 22.72
N GLU A 89 -21.56 1.04 23.76
CA GLU A 89 -22.36 0.45 24.83
C GLU A 89 -23.20 1.50 25.55
N TRP A 90 -22.62 2.67 25.84
CA TRP A 90 -23.35 3.79 26.41
C TRP A 90 -24.49 4.28 25.48
N GLN A 91 -24.33 4.14 24.16
CA GLN A 91 -25.39 4.45 23.16
C GLN A 91 -26.42 3.31 23.00
N GLY A 92 -26.28 2.20 23.73
CA GLY A 92 -27.23 1.09 23.72
C GLY A 92 -26.86 -0.05 22.75
N ALA A 93 -25.65 -0.05 22.18
CA ALA A 93 -25.14 -1.25 21.52
C ALA A 93 -24.89 -2.35 22.56
N ASN A 94 -25.08 -3.62 22.18
CA ASN A 94 -24.59 -4.72 23.00
C ASN A 94 -23.08 -4.87 22.85
N THR A 95 -22.43 -5.55 23.79
CA THR A 95 -20.97 -5.66 23.86
C THR A 95 -20.34 -6.25 22.58
N LEU A 96 -20.92 -7.31 22.04
CA LEU A 96 -20.41 -7.94 20.80
C LEU A 96 -20.48 -6.98 19.60
N ALA A 97 -21.61 -6.30 19.42
CA ALA A 97 -21.75 -5.30 18.35
C ALA A 97 -20.81 -4.11 18.58
N ALA A 98 -20.58 -3.72 19.83
CA ALA A 98 -19.67 -2.62 20.17
C ALA A 98 -18.20 -2.97 19.92
N GLU A 99 -17.79 -4.23 20.09
CA GLU A 99 -16.45 -4.72 19.74
C GLU A 99 -16.26 -4.78 18.22
N GLU A 100 -17.25 -5.30 17.48
CA GLU A 100 -17.22 -5.34 16.01
C GLU A 100 -17.19 -3.93 15.41
N LEU A 101 -17.99 -3.00 15.93
CA LEU A 101 -18.02 -1.60 15.48
C LEU A 101 -16.74 -0.82 15.81
N ALA A 102 -15.99 -1.26 16.83
CA ALA A 102 -14.72 -0.64 17.20
C ALA A 102 -13.56 -1.06 16.27
N MET A 103 -13.75 -2.11 15.48
CA MET A 103 -12.85 -2.47 14.37
C MET A 103 -13.30 -1.76 13.09
N LEU A 104 -12.50 -0.78 12.65
CA LEU A 104 -12.79 -0.07 11.41
C LEU A 104 -12.42 -0.95 10.20
N PRO A 105 -13.19 -0.89 9.10
CA PRO A 105 -12.84 -1.58 7.87
C PRO A 105 -11.44 -1.18 7.37
N GLY A 106 -10.63 -2.17 6.99
CA GLY A 106 -9.27 -1.97 6.46
C GLY A 106 -8.17 -1.89 7.53
N MET A 107 -8.51 -1.98 8.82
CA MET A 107 -7.52 -1.92 9.91
C MET A 107 -6.62 -3.15 9.95
N ASP A 108 -7.16 -4.33 9.63
CA ASP A 108 -6.42 -5.59 9.65
C ASP A 108 -5.22 -5.55 8.70
N GLU A 109 -5.41 -5.03 7.49
CA GLU A 109 -4.35 -4.89 6.50
C GLU A 109 -3.35 -3.79 6.89
N LEU A 110 -3.82 -2.72 7.55
CA LEU A 110 -2.98 -1.63 8.02
C LEU A 110 -2.02 -2.09 9.14
N PHE A 111 -2.49 -2.95 10.05
CA PHE A 111 -1.63 -3.53 11.09
C PHE A 111 -0.47 -4.31 10.48
N GLY A 112 -0.71 -5.04 9.39
CA GLY A 112 0.36 -5.73 8.65
C GLY A 112 1.43 -4.78 8.15
N LEU A 113 1.06 -3.57 7.72
CA LEU A 113 2.03 -2.58 7.28
C LEU A 113 2.84 -1.97 8.44
N LEU A 114 2.34 -1.97 9.68
CA LEU A 114 3.12 -1.48 10.83
C LEU A 114 4.38 -2.31 11.09
N MET A 115 4.36 -3.59 10.71
CA MET A 115 5.54 -4.47 10.79
C MET A 115 6.67 -4.02 9.85
N VAL A 116 6.35 -3.34 8.74
CA VAL A 116 7.35 -2.73 7.86
C VAL A 116 8.20 -1.72 8.62
N ARG A 117 7.55 -0.87 9.43
CA ARG A 117 8.24 0.12 10.27
C ARG A 117 9.13 -0.56 11.30
N ARG A 118 8.64 -1.62 11.96
CA ARG A 118 9.39 -2.39 12.97
C ARG A 118 10.69 -2.95 12.39
N HIS A 119 10.61 -3.65 11.26
CA HIS A 119 11.80 -4.22 10.59
C HIS A 119 12.76 -3.17 10.04
N HIS A 120 12.24 -2.03 9.59
CA HIS A 120 13.08 -0.92 9.16
C HIS A 120 13.85 -0.28 10.32
N GLN A 121 13.32 -0.32 11.54
CA GLN A 121 14.03 0.15 12.74
C GLN A 121 15.06 -0.86 13.24
N GLU A 122 14.80 -2.16 13.09
CA GLU A 122 15.72 -3.24 13.49
C GLU A 122 16.96 -3.34 12.59
N GLU A 123 16.83 -2.95 11.31
CA GLU A 123 17.90 -3.00 10.30
C GLU A 123 18.61 -4.38 10.18
N ALA A 124 17.90 -5.46 10.50
CA ALA A 124 18.45 -6.82 10.54
C ALA A 124 18.60 -7.49 9.17
N TYR A 125 17.95 -6.94 8.13
CA TYR A 125 17.86 -7.53 6.79
C TYR A 125 18.32 -6.54 5.71
N ASP A 126 18.88 -7.07 4.62
CA ASP A 126 19.23 -6.29 3.45
C ASP A 126 17.97 -5.80 2.72
N ALA A 127 16.95 -6.66 2.66
CA ALA A 127 15.68 -6.37 2.02
C ALA A 127 14.47 -6.96 2.77
N LEU A 128 13.34 -6.26 2.62
CA LEU A 128 12.03 -6.65 3.06
C LEU A 128 11.11 -6.81 1.85
N VAL A 129 10.53 -7.98 1.67
CA VAL A 129 9.51 -8.26 0.65
C VAL A 129 8.17 -8.40 1.34
N VAL A 130 7.19 -7.60 0.94
CA VAL A 130 5.88 -7.56 1.59
C VAL A 130 4.84 -8.08 0.60
N ASP A 131 4.24 -9.23 0.89
CA ASP A 131 3.04 -9.72 0.21
C ASP A 131 1.83 -9.00 0.80
N ALA A 132 1.35 -7.97 0.10
CA ALA A 132 0.22 -7.20 0.58
C ALA A 132 -1.11 -7.83 0.18
N ALA A 133 -2.08 -7.71 1.08
CA ALA A 133 -3.46 -8.06 0.81
C ALA A 133 -3.98 -7.39 -0.49
N PRO A 134 -4.90 -8.04 -1.21
CA PRO A 134 -5.32 -7.60 -2.53
C PRO A 134 -6.29 -6.41 -2.44
N THR A 135 -5.80 -5.17 -2.30
CA THR A 135 -6.54 -3.97 -2.76
C THR A 135 -5.68 -2.71 -2.61
N GLY A 136 -5.89 -1.72 -3.49
CA GLY A 136 -5.45 -0.34 -3.26
C GLY A 136 -6.19 0.37 -2.13
N GLU A 137 -6.99 -0.31 -1.31
CA GLU A 137 -7.73 0.27 -0.20
C GLU A 137 -6.86 0.44 1.05
N THR A 138 -6.03 -0.55 1.38
CA THR A 138 -5.08 -0.46 2.50
C THR A 138 -4.13 0.73 2.33
N LEU A 139 -3.63 0.95 1.12
CA LEU A 139 -2.76 2.08 0.82
C LEU A 139 -3.48 3.44 0.95
N LYS A 140 -4.83 3.49 0.93
CA LYS A 140 -5.56 4.74 1.19
C LYS A 140 -5.46 5.12 2.64
N LEU A 141 -5.44 4.14 3.53
CA LEU A 141 -5.32 4.37 4.96
C LEU A 141 -3.95 4.96 5.31
N LEU A 142 -2.93 4.71 4.49
CA LEU A 142 -1.64 5.37 4.63
C LEU A 142 -1.68 6.86 4.31
N SER A 143 -2.78 7.41 3.75
CA SER A 143 -2.96 8.86 3.59
C SER A 143 -3.72 9.52 4.76
N LEU A 144 -4.06 8.74 5.79
CA LEU A 144 -4.62 9.28 7.03
C LEU A 144 -3.65 10.23 7.74
N PRO A 145 -2.32 10.00 7.78
CA PRO A 145 -1.40 10.93 8.42
C PRO A 145 -1.46 12.33 7.84
N ASP A 146 -1.45 12.45 6.50
CA ASP A 146 -1.65 13.71 5.77
C ASP A 146 -2.95 14.42 6.18
N GLN A 147 -4.05 13.67 6.31
CA GLN A 147 -5.38 14.22 6.61
C GLN A 147 -5.54 14.61 8.09
N MET A 148 -4.85 13.92 9.00
CA MET A 148 -5.01 14.09 10.45
C MET A 148 -3.91 14.92 11.10
N ASN A 149 -2.85 15.29 10.38
CA ASN A 149 -1.68 15.97 10.95
C ASN A 149 -2.06 17.20 11.78
N TRP A 150 -2.85 18.13 11.22
CA TRP A 150 -3.30 19.32 11.94
C TRP A 150 -4.13 19.00 13.18
N TYR A 151 -5.01 18.00 13.10
CA TYR A 151 -5.83 17.58 14.22
C TYR A 151 -4.96 17.05 15.36
N VAL A 152 -4.01 16.17 15.05
CA VAL A 152 -3.11 15.54 16.02
C VAL A 152 -2.16 16.58 16.65
N GLU A 153 -1.59 17.49 15.86
CA GLU A 153 -0.65 18.50 16.37
C GLU A 153 -1.32 19.64 17.14
N LYS A 154 -2.52 20.08 16.73
CA LYS A 154 -3.14 21.32 17.26
C LYS A 154 -4.37 21.09 18.11
N ILE A 155 -5.27 20.18 17.72
CA ILE A 155 -6.54 19.96 18.42
C ILE A 155 -6.41 18.95 19.55
N LEU A 156 -5.78 17.80 19.27
CA LEU A 156 -5.66 16.69 20.22
C LEU A 156 -5.06 17.13 21.57
N PRO A 157 -4.01 17.97 21.64
CA PRO A 157 -3.45 18.42 22.92
C PRO A 157 -4.42 19.29 23.73
N ILE A 158 -5.26 20.07 23.06
CA ILE A 158 -6.27 20.93 23.70
C ILE A 158 -7.38 20.06 24.28
N GLN A 159 -7.91 19.12 23.48
CA GLN A 159 -8.93 18.17 23.94
C GLN A 159 -8.44 17.33 25.12
N ARG A 160 -7.21 16.83 25.06
CA ARG A 160 -6.58 16.07 26.16
C ARG A 160 -6.54 16.89 27.45
N ARG A 161 -6.14 18.18 27.38
CA ARG A 161 -6.13 19.08 28.55
C ARG A 161 -7.54 19.37 29.08
N ALA A 162 -8.50 19.62 28.19
CA ALA A 162 -9.89 19.87 28.57
C ALA A 162 -10.53 18.65 29.23
N ALA A 163 -10.32 17.45 28.66
CA ALA A 163 -10.80 16.20 29.23
C ALA A 163 -10.27 16.00 30.65
N LYS A 164 -8.98 16.25 30.92
CA LYS A 164 -8.40 16.18 32.27
C LYS A 164 -9.10 17.09 33.28
N LEU A 165 -9.46 18.31 32.86
CA LEU A 165 -10.12 19.29 33.73
C LEU A 165 -11.56 18.88 34.09
N VAL A 166 -12.28 18.29 33.14
CA VAL A 166 -13.72 17.95 33.31
C VAL A 166 -13.93 16.54 33.87
N ARG A 167 -12.96 15.63 33.71
CA ARG A 167 -13.03 14.22 34.16
C ARG A 167 -13.49 14.03 35.62
N PRO A 168 -13.02 14.80 36.62
CA PRO A 168 -13.47 14.65 38.01
C PRO A 168 -14.97 14.90 38.22
N PHE A 169 -15.60 15.70 37.34
CA PHE A 169 -17.02 16.07 37.42
C PHE A 169 -17.90 15.15 36.57
N ALA A 170 -17.39 14.69 35.42
CA ALA A 170 -18.13 13.84 34.49
C ALA A 170 -18.36 12.41 35.02
N ASN A 171 -17.38 11.82 35.71
CA ASN A 171 -17.46 10.43 36.21
C ASN A 171 -18.59 10.20 37.25
N ARG A 172 -19.24 11.27 37.73
CA ARG A 172 -20.38 11.21 38.66
C ARG A 172 -21.75 11.22 37.97
N ALA A 173 -21.84 11.52 36.68
CA ALA A 173 -23.10 11.67 35.95
C ALA A 173 -23.26 10.61 34.86
N LYS A 174 -24.10 9.60 35.10
CA LYS A 174 -24.40 8.53 34.12
C LYS A 174 -25.04 9.03 32.81
N SER A 175 -25.53 10.27 32.78
CA SER A 175 -26.15 10.89 31.60
C SER A 175 -25.14 11.53 30.63
N LEU A 176 -23.87 11.63 31.02
CA LEU A 176 -22.82 12.16 30.14
C LEU A 176 -22.09 11.02 29.42
N PRO A 177 -21.62 11.26 28.19
CA PRO A 177 -20.82 10.27 27.47
C PRO A 177 -19.51 9.99 28.23
N PRO A 178 -19.01 8.76 28.19
CA PRO A 178 -17.74 8.40 28.81
C PRO A 178 -16.61 9.24 28.19
N LEU A 179 -15.77 9.83 29.03
CA LEU A 179 -14.63 10.63 28.58
C LEU A 179 -13.39 9.74 28.39
N PRO A 180 -12.59 9.99 27.33
CA PRO A 180 -11.40 9.20 27.05
C PRO A 180 -10.34 9.41 28.12
N GLU A 181 -9.65 8.33 28.46
CA GLU A 181 -8.51 8.37 29.37
C GLU A 181 -7.25 8.93 28.69
N ASP A 182 -6.25 9.27 29.50
CA ASP A 182 -4.96 9.74 29.00
C ASP A 182 -4.22 8.70 28.15
N SER A 183 -4.42 7.43 28.47
CA SER A 183 -3.92 6.28 27.71
C SER A 183 -4.47 6.31 26.29
N VAL A 184 -5.79 6.43 26.12
CA VAL A 184 -6.47 6.52 24.82
C VAL A 184 -5.88 7.61 23.91
N PHE A 185 -5.65 8.81 24.46
CA PHE A 185 -5.00 9.89 23.69
C PHE A 185 -3.56 9.53 23.29
N ALA A 186 -2.81 8.87 24.18
CA ALA A 186 -1.45 8.44 23.90
C ALA A 186 -1.41 7.29 22.87
N ALA A 187 -2.35 6.33 22.93
CA ALA A 187 -2.50 5.29 21.92
C ALA A 187 -2.83 5.89 20.54
N GLY A 188 -3.77 6.83 20.47
CA GLY A 188 -4.08 7.53 19.22
C GLY A 188 -2.86 8.22 18.61
N GLN A 189 -2.03 8.87 19.43
CA GLN A 189 -0.79 9.48 18.98
C GLN A 189 0.25 8.44 18.50
N ARG A 190 0.48 7.36 19.27
CA ARG A 190 1.40 6.28 18.87
C ARG A 190 0.99 5.64 17.55
N PHE A 191 -0.31 5.42 17.37
CA PHE A 191 -0.88 4.85 16.15
C PHE A 191 -0.70 5.78 14.96
N TYR A 192 -0.96 7.08 15.13
CA TYR A 192 -0.69 8.09 14.10
C TYR A 192 0.80 8.10 13.68
N GLU A 193 1.72 8.15 14.65
CA GLU A 193 3.16 8.11 14.40
C GLU A 193 3.60 6.79 13.73
N ALA A 194 2.89 5.69 13.98
CA ALA A 194 3.10 4.41 13.32
C ALA A 194 2.74 4.43 11.85
N ILE A 195 1.56 4.92 11.51
CA ILE A 195 1.14 5.03 10.12
C ILE A 195 2.02 6.02 9.36
N ALA A 196 2.33 7.18 9.96
CA ALA A 196 3.18 8.19 9.34
C ALA A 196 4.58 7.64 9.01
N GLY A 197 5.17 6.87 9.94
CA GLY A 197 6.47 6.24 9.69
C GLY A 197 6.43 5.18 8.58
N VAL A 198 5.32 4.45 8.44
CA VAL A 198 5.12 3.51 7.33
C VAL A 198 4.98 4.25 6.00
N GLU A 199 4.19 5.33 5.96
CA GLU A 199 4.03 6.18 4.78
C GLU A 199 5.38 6.75 4.32
N GLU A 200 6.20 7.27 5.23
CA GLU A 200 7.55 7.77 4.94
C GLU A 200 8.43 6.67 4.32
N ILE A 201 8.41 5.47 4.88
CA ILE A 201 9.19 4.34 4.35
C ILE A 201 8.72 3.98 2.95
N LEU A 202 7.41 3.82 2.73
CA LEU A 202 6.86 3.32 1.48
C LEU A 202 6.86 4.36 0.34
N THR A 203 6.92 5.66 0.68
CA THR A 203 7.06 6.76 -0.30
C THR A 203 8.52 7.09 -0.62
N ASP A 204 9.51 6.55 0.11
CA ASP A 204 10.94 6.70 -0.23
C ASP A 204 11.30 5.97 -1.53
N ARG A 205 11.22 6.69 -2.65
CA ARG A 205 11.54 6.19 -4.00
C ARG A 205 12.96 5.69 -4.23
N LYS A 206 13.87 5.86 -3.27
CA LYS A 206 15.23 5.31 -3.38
C LYS A 206 15.32 3.91 -2.79
N ARG A 207 14.46 3.61 -1.81
CA ARG A 207 14.55 2.38 -1.00
C ARG A 207 13.27 1.54 -1.05
N SER A 208 12.16 2.09 -1.53
CA SER A 208 10.86 1.43 -1.54
C SER A 208 10.20 1.49 -2.91
N SER A 209 9.52 0.42 -3.29
CA SER A 209 8.72 0.35 -4.51
C SER A 209 7.60 -0.66 -4.39
N VAL A 210 6.67 -0.56 -5.33
CA VAL A 210 5.57 -1.49 -5.49
C VAL A 210 5.75 -2.27 -6.80
N ARG A 211 5.45 -3.57 -6.77
CA ARG A 211 5.38 -4.42 -7.95
C ARG A 211 3.98 -4.96 -8.10
N LEU A 212 3.40 -4.73 -9.28
CA LEU A 212 2.05 -5.20 -9.59
C LEU A 212 2.13 -6.63 -10.13
N VAL A 213 1.39 -7.56 -9.53
CA VAL A 213 1.24 -8.92 -10.06
C VAL A 213 -0.09 -9.04 -10.79
N VAL A 214 -0.05 -9.52 -12.02
CA VAL A 214 -1.21 -9.60 -12.92
C VAL A 214 -1.23 -10.92 -13.68
N ASN A 215 -2.42 -11.37 -14.05
CA ASN A 215 -2.59 -12.34 -15.12
C ASN A 215 -2.98 -11.60 -16.40
N ALA A 216 -2.69 -12.18 -17.57
CA ALA A 216 -3.10 -11.67 -18.87
C ALA A 216 -4.62 -11.89 -19.13
N GLU A 217 -5.46 -11.28 -18.29
CA GLU A 217 -6.92 -11.37 -18.31
C GLU A 217 -7.54 -9.97 -18.21
N LYS A 218 -8.59 -9.69 -19.00
CA LYS A 218 -9.23 -8.36 -19.09
C LYS A 218 -9.52 -7.71 -17.73
N MET A 219 -10.16 -8.44 -16.81
CA MET A 219 -10.54 -7.90 -15.51
C MET A 219 -9.33 -7.62 -14.62
N VAL A 220 -8.31 -8.48 -14.65
CA VAL A 220 -7.09 -8.33 -13.85
C VAL A 220 -6.28 -7.15 -14.34
N VAL A 221 -6.13 -6.99 -15.66
CA VAL A 221 -5.45 -5.83 -16.27
C VAL A 221 -6.17 -4.53 -15.90
N ALA A 222 -7.51 -4.49 -16.00
CA ALA A 222 -8.27 -3.30 -15.62
C ALA A 222 -8.12 -2.91 -14.14
N GLU A 223 -8.00 -3.90 -13.24
CA GLU A 223 -7.74 -3.68 -11.81
C GLU A 223 -6.34 -3.10 -11.60
N ALA A 224 -5.32 -3.70 -12.23
CA ALA A 224 -3.94 -3.25 -12.13
C ALA A 224 -3.73 -1.84 -12.67
N ARG A 225 -4.43 -1.48 -13.76
CA ARG A 225 -4.44 -0.10 -14.29
C ARG A 225 -4.97 0.90 -13.26
N ARG A 226 -6.10 0.60 -12.62
CA ARG A 226 -6.67 1.43 -11.55
C ARG A 226 -5.73 1.53 -10.34
N ALA A 227 -5.13 0.42 -9.95
CA ALA A 227 -4.14 0.38 -8.88
C ALA A 227 -2.90 1.22 -9.22
N TYR A 228 -2.42 1.20 -10.45
CA TYR A 228 -1.26 1.98 -10.88
C TYR A 228 -1.51 3.49 -10.85
N THR A 229 -2.64 3.95 -11.38
CA THR A 229 -3.05 5.37 -11.28
C THR A 229 -3.12 5.79 -9.82
N TYR A 230 -3.71 4.95 -8.98
CA TYR A 230 -3.84 5.16 -7.55
C TYR A 230 -2.47 5.25 -6.84
N LEU A 231 -1.58 4.30 -7.10
CA LEU A 231 -0.24 4.26 -6.50
C LEU A 231 0.55 5.55 -6.81
N ASN A 232 0.53 6.00 -8.06
CA ASN A 232 1.15 7.28 -8.42
C ASN A 232 0.47 8.46 -7.73
N LEU A 233 -0.86 8.46 -7.64
CA LEU A 233 -1.58 9.52 -6.95
C LEU A 233 -1.06 9.70 -5.52
N TYR A 234 -0.69 8.63 -4.81
CA TYR A 234 -0.15 8.67 -3.43
C TYR A 234 1.38 8.59 -3.34
N ASP A 235 2.09 8.79 -4.45
CA ASP A 235 3.55 8.79 -4.53
C ASP A 235 4.24 7.41 -4.32
N TYR A 236 3.49 6.31 -4.29
CA TYR A 236 4.06 4.97 -4.27
C TYR A 236 4.64 4.60 -5.66
N GLY A 237 5.96 4.48 -5.74
CA GLY A 237 6.66 4.18 -6.99
C GLY A 237 6.45 2.73 -7.44
N VAL A 238 5.80 2.52 -8.59
CA VAL A 238 5.74 1.19 -9.22
C VAL A 238 6.98 0.98 -10.08
N ASP A 239 7.80 -0.02 -9.74
CA ASP A 239 9.07 -0.27 -10.43
C ASP A 239 9.02 -1.46 -11.39
N ALA A 240 8.04 -2.35 -11.27
CA ALA A 240 7.84 -3.47 -12.19
C ALA A 240 6.39 -3.97 -12.22
N VAL A 241 6.04 -4.67 -13.30
CA VAL A 241 4.81 -5.48 -13.39
C VAL A 241 5.19 -6.92 -13.66
N VAL A 242 4.71 -7.86 -12.84
CA VAL A 242 4.92 -9.29 -13.01
C VAL A 242 3.67 -9.92 -13.62
N VAL A 243 3.76 -10.37 -14.87
CA VAL A 243 2.71 -11.10 -15.57
C VAL A 243 2.88 -12.60 -15.31
N ASN A 244 2.04 -13.15 -14.44
CA ASN A 244 2.08 -14.55 -14.05
C ASN A 244 1.16 -15.41 -14.93
N ARG A 245 1.40 -16.72 -14.94
CA ARG A 245 0.53 -17.74 -15.58
C ARG A 245 0.38 -17.59 -17.10
N LEU A 246 1.45 -17.23 -17.79
CA LEU A 246 1.46 -17.21 -19.25
C LEU A 246 1.56 -18.63 -19.83
N LEU A 247 0.72 -18.97 -20.80
CA LEU A 247 0.78 -20.28 -21.44
C LEU A 247 2.13 -20.45 -22.15
N PRO A 248 2.96 -21.44 -21.77
CA PRO A 248 4.28 -21.62 -22.37
C PRO A 248 4.14 -21.99 -23.85
N ASP A 249 5.11 -21.62 -24.68
CA ASP A 249 5.08 -21.88 -26.13
C ASP A 249 5.10 -23.36 -26.50
N SER A 250 5.54 -24.22 -25.58
CA SER A 250 5.46 -25.67 -25.71
C SER A 250 4.03 -26.22 -25.73
N VAL A 251 3.04 -25.47 -25.24
CA VAL A 251 1.62 -25.88 -25.27
C VAL A 251 1.03 -25.57 -26.65
N THR A 252 0.98 -26.60 -27.50
CA THR A 252 0.48 -26.50 -28.88
C THR A 252 -0.93 -27.07 -29.08
N ASP A 253 -1.60 -27.53 -28.01
CA ASP A 253 -2.93 -28.12 -28.10
C ASP A 253 -3.96 -27.10 -28.65
N PRO A 254 -4.75 -27.46 -29.68
CA PRO A 254 -5.75 -26.58 -30.27
C PRO A 254 -6.78 -26.01 -29.28
N TYR A 255 -7.07 -26.72 -28.19
CA TYR A 255 -7.99 -26.27 -27.14
C TYR A 255 -7.55 -24.93 -26.52
N PHE A 256 -6.24 -24.71 -26.36
CA PHE A 256 -5.68 -23.49 -25.76
C PHE A 256 -5.41 -22.37 -26.76
N SER A 257 -5.72 -22.56 -28.05
CA SER A 257 -5.46 -21.56 -29.11
C SER A 257 -6.13 -20.21 -28.82
N LEU A 258 -7.42 -20.22 -28.45
CA LEU A 258 -8.18 -19.02 -28.11
C LEU A 258 -7.66 -18.34 -26.83
N TRP A 259 -7.23 -19.14 -25.85
CA TRP A 259 -6.63 -18.62 -24.63
C TRP A 259 -5.29 -17.94 -24.91
N ARG A 260 -4.43 -18.54 -25.74
CA ARG A 260 -3.16 -17.94 -26.16
C ARG A 260 -3.37 -16.64 -26.92
N GLU A 261 -4.34 -16.60 -27.84
CA GLU A 261 -4.68 -15.37 -28.57
C GLU A 261 -5.19 -14.27 -27.63
N ALA A 262 -6.05 -14.64 -26.66
CA ALA A 262 -6.53 -13.72 -25.63
C ALA A 262 -5.40 -13.20 -24.73
N GLN A 263 -4.50 -14.07 -24.26
CA GLN A 263 -3.34 -13.67 -23.49
C GLN A 263 -2.44 -12.72 -24.30
N GLY A 264 -2.21 -12.99 -25.59
CA GLY A 264 -1.44 -12.10 -26.46
C GLY A 264 -2.07 -10.71 -26.62
N ARG A 265 -3.41 -10.62 -26.74
CA ARG A 265 -4.12 -9.32 -26.75
C ARG A 265 -3.97 -8.58 -25.42
N HIS A 266 -4.09 -9.28 -24.30
CA HIS A 266 -3.97 -8.69 -22.97
C HIS A 266 -2.52 -8.31 -22.64
N MET A 267 -1.54 -9.07 -23.12
CA MET A 267 -0.12 -8.75 -22.97
C MET A 267 0.23 -7.43 -23.65
N ARG A 268 -0.21 -7.22 -24.90
CA ARG A 268 -0.05 -5.91 -25.57
C ARG A 268 -0.69 -4.78 -24.78
N SER A 269 -1.89 -5.00 -24.25
CA SER A 269 -2.56 -4.01 -23.40
C SER A 269 -1.79 -3.72 -22.11
N ILE A 270 -1.11 -4.70 -21.53
CA ILE A 270 -0.25 -4.53 -20.34
C ILE A 270 0.97 -3.69 -20.74
N GLU A 271 1.71 -4.10 -21.78
CA GLU A 271 2.89 -3.38 -22.28
C GLU A 271 2.59 -1.91 -22.58
N GLU A 272 1.49 -1.64 -23.28
CA GLU A 272 1.04 -0.27 -23.59
C GLU A 272 0.64 0.51 -22.33
N SER A 273 -0.05 -0.13 -21.39
CA SER A 273 -0.59 0.57 -20.21
C SER A 273 0.46 0.91 -19.17
N PHE A 274 1.51 0.09 -19.07
CA PHE A 274 2.55 0.23 -18.04
C PHE A 274 3.87 0.73 -18.59
N SER A 275 4.01 0.94 -19.89
CA SER A 275 5.21 1.56 -20.47
C SER A 275 5.55 2.88 -19.77
N PRO A 276 6.82 3.13 -19.40
CA PRO A 276 8.03 2.34 -19.69
C PRO A 276 8.45 1.38 -18.55
N ILE A 277 7.54 1.00 -17.65
CA ILE A 277 7.84 0.09 -16.52
C ILE A 277 8.23 -1.29 -17.07
N PRO A 278 9.33 -1.89 -16.57
CA PRO A 278 9.72 -3.25 -16.89
C PRO A 278 8.61 -4.27 -16.62
N ILE A 279 8.35 -5.12 -17.61
CA ILE A 279 7.42 -6.23 -17.51
C ILE A 279 8.23 -7.52 -17.32
N LEU A 280 8.05 -8.16 -16.17
CA LEU A 280 8.58 -9.48 -15.85
C LEU A 280 7.52 -10.53 -16.11
N THR A 281 7.90 -11.74 -16.50
CA THR A 281 6.94 -12.76 -16.92
C THR A 281 7.23 -14.10 -16.29
N ALA A 282 6.18 -14.86 -15.94
CA ALA A 282 6.31 -16.26 -15.55
C ALA A 282 5.32 -17.13 -16.30
N ARG A 283 5.76 -18.33 -16.67
CA ARG A 283 4.88 -19.29 -17.33
C ARG A 283 3.84 -19.85 -16.37
N LEU A 284 2.78 -20.42 -16.92
CA LEU A 284 1.87 -21.29 -16.21
C LEU A 284 2.56 -22.63 -16.01
N PHE A 285 2.89 -22.94 -14.75
CA PHE A 285 3.46 -24.22 -14.36
C PHE A 285 2.39 -25.33 -14.38
N ASP A 286 2.83 -26.56 -14.60
CA ASP A 286 2.03 -27.79 -14.61
C ASP A 286 1.80 -28.39 -13.21
N ARG A 287 2.21 -27.66 -12.18
CA ARG A 287 2.10 -28.00 -10.76
C ARG A 287 1.76 -26.77 -9.94
N GLU A 288 1.28 -27.00 -8.74
CA GLU A 288 1.07 -25.92 -7.76
C GLU A 288 2.42 -25.37 -7.27
N MET A 289 2.40 -24.09 -6.87
CA MET A 289 3.61 -23.30 -6.59
C MET A 289 3.90 -23.23 -5.10
N PHE A 290 4.07 -24.39 -4.46
CA PHE A 290 4.44 -24.50 -3.05
C PHE A 290 5.80 -25.21 -2.87
N GLY A 291 6.49 -24.89 -1.78
CA GLY A 291 7.80 -25.43 -1.44
C GLY A 291 8.96 -24.77 -2.19
N LEU A 292 10.18 -24.95 -1.66
CA LEU A 292 11.38 -24.25 -2.13
C LEU A 292 11.74 -24.53 -3.59
N GLU A 293 11.52 -25.76 -4.08
CA GLU A 293 11.81 -26.13 -5.46
C GLU A 293 10.92 -25.37 -6.45
N ALA A 294 9.60 -25.38 -6.23
CA ALA A 294 8.65 -24.72 -7.12
C ALA A 294 8.84 -23.20 -7.07
N LEU A 295 8.99 -22.62 -5.87
CA LEU A 295 9.26 -21.20 -5.72
C LEU A 295 10.60 -20.78 -6.36
N GLY A 296 11.61 -21.64 -6.31
CA GLY A 296 12.89 -21.44 -7.01
C GLY A 296 12.72 -21.42 -8.53
N ALA A 297 11.96 -22.35 -9.09
CA ALA A 297 11.66 -22.37 -10.53
C ALA A 297 10.86 -21.14 -10.98
N LEU A 298 9.92 -20.66 -10.16
CA LEU A 298 9.21 -19.39 -10.42
C LEU A 298 10.16 -18.20 -10.39
N ALA A 299 11.12 -18.20 -9.46
CA ALA A 299 12.12 -17.15 -9.35
C ALA A 299 13.03 -17.08 -10.59
N GLU A 300 13.36 -18.23 -11.18
CA GLU A 300 14.10 -18.31 -12.44
C GLU A 300 13.31 -17.70 -13.60
N ASP A 301 12.04 -18.09 -13.76
CA ASP A 301 11.15 -17.54 -14.79
C ASP A 301 10.97 -16.01 -14.66
N VAL A 302 10.63 -15.52 -13.47
CA VAL A 302 10.31 -14.10 -13.25
C VAL A 302 11.53 -13.20 -13.47
N PHE A 303 12.71 -13.60 -12.99
CA PHE A 303 13.87 -12.72 -12.96
C PHE A 303 14.89 -13.01 -14.06
N ASP A 304 14.93 -14.21 -14.64
CA ASP A 304 15.82 -14.58 -15.78
C ASP A 304 17.24 -13.97 -15.71
N GLY A 305 17.94 -14.24 -14.60
CA GLY A 305 19.30 -13.71 -14.37
C GLY A 305 19.39 -12.27 -13.87
N THR A 306 18.29 -11.52 -13.85
CA THR A 306 18.19 -10.17 -13.29
C THR A 306 18.25 -10.20 -11.76
N ASP A 307 18.90 -9.20 -11.15
CA ASP A 307 18.85 -8.97 -9.71
C ASP A 307 17.44 -8.47 -9.32
N PRO A 308 16.74 -9.15 -8.40
CA PRO A 308 15.40 -8.78 -8.01
C PRO A 308 15.33 -7.55 -7.09
N LEU A 309 16.42 -7.11 -6.45
CA LEU A 309 16.39 -6.06 -5.43
C LEU A 309 16.49 -4.62 -5.94
N PRO A 310 17.27 -4.29 -6.99
CA PRO A 310 17.35 -2.94 -7.52
C PRO A 310 15.99 -2.34 -7.86
N MET A 311 15.95 -1.00 -7.85
CA MET A 311 14.82 -0.25 -8.39
C MET A 311 14.84 -0.39 -9.91
N LEU A 312 13.91 -1.17 -10.47
CA LEU A 312 13.91 -1.48 -11.91
C LEU A 312 13.40 -0.31 -12.76
N PHE A 313 12.58 0.56 -12.17
CA PHE A 313 12.12 1.80 -12.77
C PHE A 313 11.86 2.85 -11.69
N ASN A 314 12.28 4.09 -11.96
CA ASN A 314 12.06 5.22 -11.07
C ASN A 314 11.45 6.39 -11.85
N GLY A 315 10.12 6.38 -11.98
CA GLY A 315 9.35 7.50 -12.52
C GLY A 315 8.92 8.45 -11.41
N ALA A 316 9.04 9.76 -11.64
CA ALA A 316 8.41 10.76 -10.77
C ALA A 316 6.89 10.58 -10.82
N ALA A 317 6.17 10.59 -9.69
CA ALA A 317 4.70 10.66 -9.75
C ALA A 317 4.18 12.10 -9.76
N HIS A 318 4.99 13.06 -9.36
CA HIS A 318 4.69 14.47 -9.52
C HIS A 318 5.95 15.32 -9.70
N ASP A 319 5.84 16.39 -10.48
CA ASP A 319 6.89 17.37 -10.74
C ASP A 319 6.36 18.78 -10.49
N VAL A 320 7.22 19.68 -10.03
CA VAL A 320 6.91 21.12 -9.96
C VAL A 320 7.83 21.85 -10.93
N ILE A 321 7.24 22.41 -11.97
CA ILE A 321 7.95 23.10 -13.04
C ILE A 321 7.71 24.61 -12.89
N LYS A 322 8.78 25.40 -12.81
CA LYS A 322 8.67 26.86 -12.83
C LYS A 322 8.38 27.33 -14.24
N THR A 323 7.38 28.21 -14.41
CA THR A 323 6.99 28.81 -15.69
C THR A 323 7.14 30.33 -15.64
N GLU A 324 7.04 31.03 -16.78
CA GLU A 324 7.22 32.49 -16.85
C GLU A 324 6.22 33.28 -16.00
N GLY A 325 5.05 32.70 -15.68
CA GLY A 325 3.97 33.35 -14.91
C GLY A 325 3.59 32.66 -13.59
N GLY A 326 4.42 31.73 -13.09
CA GLY A 326 4.15 30.98 -11.87
C GLY A 326 4.76 29.58 -11.89
N TYR A 327 3.97 28.57 -11.54
CA TYR A 327 4.40 27.18 -11.48
C TYR A 327 3.36 26.25 -12.12
N GLU A 328 3.82 25.13 -12.62
CA GLU A 328 2.98 24.02 -13.07
C GLU A 328 3.29 22.81 -12.21
N VAL A 329 2.29 22.32 -11.48
CA VAL A 329 2.38 21.06 -10.74
C VAL A 329 1.86 19.97 -11.66
N VAL A 330 2.73 19.05 -12.05
CA VAL A 330 2.42 17.94 -12.94
C VAL A 330 2.26 16.70 -12.10
N PHE A 331 1.10 16.05 -12.17
CA PHE A 331 0.88 14.72 -11.59
C PHE A 331 0.88 13.70 -12.73
N ASN A 332 1.74 12.69 -12.62
CA ASN A 332 1.69 11.54 -13.49
C ASN A 332 0.56 10.64 -12.99
N LEU A 333 -0.60 10.75 -13.64
CA LEU A 333 -1.79 9.96 -13.41
C LEU A 333 -2.03 9.09 -14.64
N PRO A 334 -1.11 8.14 -14.91
CA PRO A 334 -1.19 7.31 -16.11
C PRO A 334 -2.56 6.64 -16.15
N LEU A 335 -3.14 6.57 -17.36
CA LEU A 335 -4.41 5.88 -17.62
C LEU A 335 -5.67 6.56 -17.06
N ALA A 336 -5.56 7.74 -16.42
CA ALA A 336 -6.71 8.51 -15.97
C ALA A 336 -7.40 9.26 -17.14
N GLU A 337 -8.73 9.26 -17.17
CA GLU A 337 -9.50 10.02 -18.15
C GLU A 337 -9.90 11.40 -17.61
N LYS A 338 -9.98 12.42 -18.48
CA LYS A 338 -10.35 13.80 -18.10
C LYS A 338 -11.64 13.92 -17.30
N LYS A 339 -12.65 13.12 -17.64
CA LYS A 339 -13.95 13.12 -16.95
C LYS A 339 -13.88 12.58 -15.52
N GLU A 340 -12.82 11.87 -15.18
CA GLU A 340 -12.63 11.26 -13.87
C GLU A 340 -11.84 12.18 -12.93
N VAL A 341 -11.19 13.21 -13.46
CA VAL A 341 -10.33 14.10 -12.69
C VAL A 341 -11.11 15.35 -12.26
N ASP A 342 -11.12 15.59 -10.95
CA ASP A 342 -11.66 16.81 -10.34
C ASP A 342 -10.59 17.42 -9.44
N LEU A 343 -10.51 18.76 -9.43
CA LEU A 343 -9.43 19.48 -8.77
C LEU A 343 -9.93 20.74 -8.09
N SER A 344 -9.51 20.94 -6.84
CA SER A 344 -9.74 22.20 -6.13
C SER A 344 -8.53 22.54 -5.26
N LYS A 345 -8.30 23.84 -5.03
CA LYS A 345 -7.25 24.32 -4.13
C LYS A 345 -7.88 25.14 -3.02
N ARG A 346 -7.47 24.93 -1.77
CA ARG A 346 -7.86 25.76 -0.62
C ARG A 346 -6.64 26.06 0.24
N GLY A 347 -6.23 27.32 0.32
CA GLY A 347 -5.01 27.69 1.04
C GLY A 347 -3.78 26.95 0.49
N ALA A 348 -3.03 26.27 1.36
CA ALA A 348 -1.86 25.47 0.98
C ALA A 348 -2.21 24.08 0.41
N GLU A 349 -3.47 23.71 0.36
CA GLU A 349 -3.91 22.36 0.04
C GLU A 349 -4.44 22.26 -1.40
N LEU A 350 -3.93 21.28 -2.14
CA LEU A 350 -4.43 20.90 -3.46
C LEU A 350 -5.16 19.56 -3.37
N PHE A 351 -6.47 19.61 -3.55
CA PHE A 351 -7.34 18.44 -3.61
C PHE A 351 -7.38 17.91 -5.03
N VAL A 352 -6.91 16.69 -5.21
CA VAL A 352 -6.95 15.96 -6.47
C VAL A 352 -7.85 14.75 -6.31
N ARG A 353 -8.90 14.68 -7.12
CA ARG A 353 -9.80 13.53 -7.19
C ARG A 353 -9.62 12.85 -8.54
N VAL A 354 -9.51 11.52 -8.53
CA VAL A 354 -9.47 10.69 -9.74
C VAL A 354 -10.48 9.55 -9.55
N GLY A 355 -11.63 9.63 -10.23
CA GLY A 355 -12.75 8.71 -10.06
C GLY A 355 -13.27 8.68 -8.62
N GLY A 356 -13.11 7.53 -7.96
CA GLY A 356 -13.47 7.32 -6.55
C GLY A 356 -12.40 7.76 -5.55
N TYR A 357 -11.19 8.10 -6.01
CA TYR A 357 -10.03 8.37 -5.17
C TYR A 357 -9.83 9.85 -4.95
N ARG A 358 -9.40 10.25 -3.75
CA ARG A 358 -9.14 11.65 -3.37
C ARG A 358 -7.84 11.73 -2.59
N ARG A 359 -6.94 12.61 -3.01
CA ARG A 359 -5.73 12.96 -2.26
C ARG A 359 -5.74 14.45 -1.95
N ASN A 360 -5.32 14.78 -0.74
CA ASN A 360 -4.98 16.13 -0.35
C ASN A 360 -3.45 16.27 -0.42
N ILE A 361 -2.97 17.28 -1.12
CA ILE A 361 -1.53 17.48 -1.35
C ILE A 361 -1.17 18.82 -0.74
N LEU A 362 -0.29 18.78 0.27
CA LEU A 362 0.24 19.98 0.88
C LEU A 362 1.29 20.60 -0.05
N LEU A 363 1.02 21.82 -0.51
CA LEU A 363 1.93 22.57 -1.36
C LEU A 363 2.96 23.31 -0.48
N PRO A 364 4.24 23.38 -0.90
CA PRO A 364 5.23 24.25 -0.28
C PRO A 364 4.74 25.71 -0.19
N ASP A 365 5.20 26.46 0.81
CA ASP A 365 4.78 27.84 1.06
C ASP A 365 4.86 28.76 -0.17
N SER A 366 5.84 28.53 -1.05
CA SER A 366 6.01 29.26 -2.30
C SER A 366 4.86 29.05 -3.30
N LEU A 367 4.23 27.88 -3.28
CA LEU A 367 3.10 27.51 -4.13
C LEU A 367 1.75 27.72 -3.43
N ALA A 368 1.73 27.63 -2.10
CA ALA A 368 0.52 27.80 -1.30
C ALA A 368 -0.16 29.15 -1.52
N ARG A 369 0.62 30.20 -1.81
CA ARG A 369 0.13 31.57 -2.04
C ARG A 369 -0.50 31.79 -3.43
N LEU A 370 -0.27 30.88 -4.37
CA LEU A 370 -0.73 30.98 -5.75
C LEU A 370 -2.15 30.43 -5.89
N SER A 371 -2.91 30.91 -6.88
CA SER A 371 -4.23 30.37 -7.22
C SER A 371 -4.13 29.35 -8.35
N ALA A 372 -5.01 28.34 -8.31
CA ALA A 372 -5.16 27.40 -9.40
C ALA A 372 -5.87 28.09 -10.57
N ALA A 373 -5.10 28.48 -11.60
CA ALA A 373 -5.60 29.17 -12.78
C ALA A 373 -6.25 28.22 -13.80
N GLY A 374 -5.91 26.94 -13.74
CA GLY A 374 -6.51 25.90 -14.57
C GLY A 374 -5.83 24.55 -14.40
N ALA A 375 -6.49 23.51 -14.89
CA ALA A 375 -5.95 22.16 -14.95
C ALA A 375 -6.22 21.54 -16.34
N SER A 376 -5.27 20.75 -16.83
CA SER A 376 -5.40 19.99 -18.07
C SER A 376 -4.85 18.59 -17.85
N ILE A 377 -5.39 17.60 -18.56
CA ILE A 377 -4.84 16.26 -18.58
C ILE A 377 -4.49 15.90 -20.02
N GLU A 378 -3.23 15.55 -20.25
CA GLU A 378 -2.68 15.18 -21.55
C GLU A 378 -1.73 14.00 -21.32
N ASP A 379 -1.88 12.92 -22.09
CA ASP A 379 -1.02 11.73 -22.03
C ASP A 379 -0.84 11.16 -20.61
N GLY A 380 -1.92 11.13 -19.81
CA GLY A 380 -1.88 10.66 -18.42
C GLY A 380 -1.13 11.59 -17.46
N ARG A 381 -0.89 12.85 -17.84
CA ARG A 381 -0.29 13.88 -16.98
C ARG A 381 -1.30 14.97 -16.68
N LEU A 382 -1.70 15.09 -15.42
CA LEU A 382 -2.50 16.20 -14.94
C LEU A 382 -1.58 17.39 -14.64
N LYS A 383 -1.66 18.42 -15.47
CA LYS A 383 -0.92 19.68 -15.30
C LYS A 383 -1.82 20.70 -14.62
N VAL A 384 -1.40 21.17 -13.45
CA VAL A 384 -2.12 22.16 -12.64
C VAL A 384 -1.32 23.46 -12.66
N ARG A 385 -1.88 24.49 -13.31
CA ARG A 385 -1.23 25.79 -13.40
C ARG A 385 -1.55 26.63 -12.17
N LEU A 386 -0.51 27.01 -11.45
CA LEU A 386 -0.55 27.88 -10.28
C LEU A 386 0.06 29.24 -10.65
N THR A 387 -0.72 30.30 -10.53
CA THR A 387 -0.28 31.67 -10.82
C THR A 387 -0.61 32.61 -9.67
N ASP A 388 0.00 33.78 -9.64
CA ASP A 388 -0.44 34.84 -8.72
C ASP A 388 -1.89 35.21 -9.01
N VAL A 389 -2.59 35.65 -7.95
CA VAL A 389 -3.95 36.19 -8.08
C VAL A 389 -3.84 37.53 -8.81
N ILE A 390 -4.46 37.63 -9.97
CA ILE A 390 -4.64 38.91 -10.69
C ILE A 390 -5.66 39.76 -9.96
#